data_AF-A0A395D149-F1
#
_entry.id   AF-A0A395D149-F1
#
_cell.length_a   1.000
_cell.length_b   1.000
_cell.length_c   1.000
_cell.angle_alpha   90.00
_cell.angle_beta   90.00
_cell.angle_gamma   90.00
#
_symmetry.space_group_name_H-M   'P 1'
#
loop_
_entity.id
_entity.type
_entity.pdbx_description
1 polymer ?
#
loop_
_entity_poly.entity_id
_entity_poly.type
_entity_poly.pdbx_seq_one_letter_code
_entity_poly.pdbx_strand_id
1 'polypeptide(L)'
;GIPNHGILRIGDTLTEGEDISFRGVPSFAPEILRRIVISDAMKAKKLREALRQLAEEGVVQLFLPNDGSGALVGVVGALQLDVLTTRLQAEYGLDTKYEQSRFSICRWVSSQDPIALKSFVDAHGSSMAEDIDGAPVFMASSEFSLRYDAERHPAVVFSDVKDYQRDGAGKG
;
A
#
# COMPACT_ATOMS: atom_id res chain seq x y z
N GLY A 1 -11.55 11.01 -27.76
CA GLY A 1 -11.76 9.98 -26.72
C GLY A 1 -11.83 8.64 -27.41
N ILE A 2 -10.97 7.70 -27.02
CA ILE A 2 -10.98 6.33 -27.54
C ILE A 2 -11.73 5.44 -26.54
N PRO A 3 -12.67 4.57 -26.96
CA PRO A 3 -13.37 3.67 -26.04
C PRO A 3 -12.41 2.60 -25.51
N ASN A 4 -12.32 2.46 -24.18
CA ASN A 4 -11.46 1.49 -23.50
C ASN A 4 -12.29 0.31 -23.00
N HIS A 5 -11.97 -0.90 -23.48
CA HIS A 5 -12.47 -2.16 -22.93
C HIS A 5 -11.38 -2.80 -22.06
N GLY A 6 -11.17 -2.24 -20.86
CA GLY A 6 -10.61 -2.95 -19.69
C GLY A 6 -9.20 -3.55 -19.79
N ILE A 7 -8.35 -3.13 -20.74
CA ILE A 7 -7.00 -3.72 -20.91
C ILE A 7 -5.86 -2.76 -20.52
N LEU A 8 -6.14 -1.46 -20.34
CA LEU A 8 -5.07 -0.46 -20.14
C LEU A 8 -4.99 0.08 -18.71
N ARG A 9 -3.78 0.07 -18.11
CA ARG A 9 -3.44 0.74 -16.84
C ARG A 9 -2.74 2.08 -17.10
N ILE A 10 -2.78 2.98 -16.11
CA ILE A 10 -2.02 4.24 -16.14
C ILE A 10 -0.52 3.88 -16.20
N GLY A 11 0.13 4.13 -17.34
CA GLY A 11 1.51 3.74 -17.62
C GLY A 11 1.70 2.94 -18.93
N ASP A 12 0.62 2.53 -19.60
CA ASP A 12 0.76 1.82 -20.88
C ASP A 12 1.21 2.77 -21.99
N THR A 13 2.41 2.49 -22.52
CA THR A 13 2.97 3.19 -23.67
C THR A 13 2.69 2.37 -24.92
N LEU A 14 2.07 2.98 -25.93
CA LEU A 14 2.09 2.48 -27.30
C LEU A 14 3.37 3.02 -27.95
N THR A 15 4.37 2.19 -28.19
CA THR A 15 5.56 2.56 -28.99
C THR A 15 5.59 1.79 -30.30
N GLU A 16 5.94 2.48 -31.39
CA GLU A 16 6.44 1.87 -32.60
C GLU A 16 7.97 1.71 -32.47
N GLY A 17 8.43 0.61 -31.89
CA GLY A 17 9.77 0.08 -32.18
C GLY A 17 10.94 0.41 -31.25
N GLU A 18 10.74 0.99 -30.07
CA GLU A 18 11.81 1.06 -29.03
C GLU A 18 11.42 0.32 -27.74
N ASP A 19 12.35 -0.52 -27.27
CA ASP A 19 12.25 -1.32 -26.04
C ASP A 19 12.45 -0.41 -24.81
N ILE A 20 11.42 0.39 -24.51
CA ILE A 20 11.39 1.24 -23.32
C ILE A 20 10.83 0.41 -22.16
N SER A 21 11.72 -0.11 -21.31
CA SER A 21 11.33 -0.66 -20.01
C SER A 21 10.92 0.49 -19.08
N PHE A 22 9.61 0.63 -18.85
CA PHE A 22 9.08 1.58 -17.87
C PHE A 22 9.53 1.16 -16.47
N ARG A 23 10.41 1.94 -15.83
CA ARG A 23 10.62 1.84 -14.38
C ARG A 23 9.27 2.18 -13.72
N GLY A 24 8.74 1.31 -12.85
CA GLY A 24 7.49 1.62 -12.16
C GLY A 24 7.62 2.92 -11.39
N VAL A 25 6.58 3.75 -11.37
CA VAL A 25 6.57 4.98 -10.57
C VAL A 25 6.74 4.59 -9.10
N PRO A 26 7.67 5.19 -8.35
CA PRO A 26 7.86 4.87 -6.95
C PRO A 26 6.59 5.18 -6.13
N SER A 27 6.35 4.36 -5.12
CA SER A 27 5.33 4.64 -4.11
C SER A 27 5.96 5.51 -3.01
N PHE A 28 5.26 6.57 -2.61
CA PHE A 28 5.65 7.44 -1.49
C PHE A 28 4.78 7.14 -0.29
N ALA A 29 5.32 7.24 0.93
CA ALA A 29 4.53 7.06 2.13
C ALA A 29 3.33 8.01 2.15
N PRO A 30 2.13 7.54 2.55
CA PRO A 30 0.93 8.36 2.54
C PRO A 30 0.98 9.47 3.60
N GLU A 31 0.35 10.60 3.29
CA GLU A 31 0.13 11.70 4.24
C GLU A 31 -1.08 11.44 5.14
N ILE A 32 -2.08 10.73 4.61
CA ILE A 32 -3.33 10.43 5.32
C ILE A 32 -3.53 8.92 5.31
N LEU A 33 -3.70 8.37 6.51
CA LEU A 33 -4.04 6.98 6.73
C LEU A 33 -5.42 6.85 7.35
N ARG A 34 -6.27 5.98 6.79
CA ARG A 34 -7.60 5.66 7.32
C ARG A 34 -7.82 4.16 7.34
N ARG A 35 -8.52 3.68 8.36
CA ARG A 35 -9.06 2.31 8.35
C ARG A 35 -10.35 2.33 7.58
N ILE A 36 -10.50 1.39 6.64
CA ILE A 36 -11.75 1.22 5.93
C ILE A 36 -12.56 0.08 6.55
N VAL A 37 -13.81 0.37 6.86
CA VAL A 37 -14.77 -0.58 7.43
C VAL A 37 -15.96 -0.71 6.51
N ILE A 38 -16.57 -1.90 6.52
CA ILE A 38 -17.74 -2.22 5.70
C ILE A 38 -18.92 -2.54 6.61
N SER A 39 -20.09 -2.02 6.25
CA SER A 39 -21.33 -2.23 7.02
C SER A 39 -21.73 -3.71 7.08
N ASP A 40 -21.45 -4.47 6.01
CA ASP A 40 -21.78 -5.89 5.88
C ASP A 40 -20.52 -6.76 5.91
N ALA A 41 -20.32 -7.49 7.01
CA ALA A 41 -19.16 -8.37 7.21
C ALA A 41 -19.07 -9.50 6.17
N MET A 42 -20.18 -9.94 5.58
CA MET A 42 -20.19 -10.98 4.54
C MET A 42 -19.50 -10.51 3.26
N LYS A 43 -19.37 -9.19 3.06
CA LYS A 43 -18.71 -8.59 1.91
C LYS A 43 -17.22 -8.29 2.13
N ALA A 44 -16.63 -8.68 3.26
CA ALA A 44 -15.23 -8.39 3.58
C ALA A 44 -14.22 -8.92 2.55
N LYS A 45 -14.47 -10.11 1.96
CA LYS A 45 -13.62 -10.64 0.89
C LYS A 45 -13.73 -9.79 -0.38
N LYS A 46 -14.96 -9.47 -0.79
CA LYS A 46 -15.23 -8.59 -1.96
C LYS A 46 -14.60 -7.21 -1.79
N LEU A 47 -14.64 -6.65 -0.57
CA LEU A 47 -13.97 -5.39 -0.27
C LEU A 47 -12.46 -5.48 -0.50
N ARG A 48 -11.80 -6.52 0.01
CA ARG A 48 -10.34 -6.69 -0.18
C ARG A 48 -9.97 -6.79 -1.66
N GLU A 49 -10.77 -7.49 -2.46
CA GLU A 49 -10.56 -7.59 -3.91
C GLU A 49 -10.76 -6.24 -4.62
N ALA A 50 -11.82 -5.50 -4.29
CA ALA A 50 -12.08 -4.17 -4.85
C ALA A 50 -10.98 -3.16 -4.47
N LEU A 51 -10.55 -3.15 -3.20
CA LEU A 51 -9.46 -2.29 -2.74
C LEU A 51 -8.15 -2.58 -3.45
N ARG A 52 -7.84 -3.86 -3.71
CA ARG A 52 -6.66 -4.25 -4.46
C ARG A 52 -6.69 -3.70 -5.88
N GLN A 53 -7.82 -3.83 -6.58
CA GLN A 53 -7.98 -3.31 -7.94
C GLN A 53 -7.80 -1.77 -7.97
N LEU A 54 -8.46 -1.06 -7.05
CA LEU A 54 -8.34 0.40 -6.97
C LEU A 54 -6.93 0.86 -6.58
N ALA A 55 -6.20 0.07 -5.79
CA ALA A 55 -4.80 0.33 -5.47
C ALA A 55 -3.87 0.07 -6.68
N GLU A 56 -4.12 -0.97 -7.46
CA GLU A 56 -3.40 -1.26 -8.70
C GLU A 56 -3.61 -0.17 -9.78
N GLU A 57 -4.74 0.54 -9.73
CA GLU A 57 -5.01 1.72 -10.54
C GLU A 57 -4.36 3.01 -10.00
N GLY A 58 -3.75 2.96 -8.81
CA GLY A 58 -3.10 4.10 -8.17
C GLY A 58 -4.06 5.09 -7.50
N VAL A 59 -5.33 4.71 -7.26
CA VAL A 59 -6.31 5.58 -6.59
C VAL A 59 -5.89 5.84 -5.15
N VAL A 60 -5.45 4.78 -4.47
CA VAL A 60 -5.00 4.76 -3.07
C VAL A 60 -3.87 3.75 -2.90
N GLN A 61 -3.12 3.85 -1.81
CA GLN A 61 -2.28 2.75 -1.33
C GLN A 61 -3.11 1.87 -0.39
N LEU A 62 -2.89 0.56 -0.45
CA LEU A 62 -3.57 -0.43 0.40
C LEU A 62 -2.54 -1.12 1.29
N PHE A 63 -2.84 -1.15 2.60
CA PHE A 63 -2.04 -1.84 3.60
C PHE A 63 -2.92 -2.83 4.38
N LEU A 64 -2.42 -4.05 4.54
CA LEU A 64 -3.10 -5.16 5.21
C LEU A 64 -2.39 -5.46 6.53
N PRO A 65 -2.97 -5.11 7.69
CA PRO A 65 -2.36 -5.38 8.98
C PRO A 65 -2.11 -6.87 9.24
N ASN A 66 -0.94 -7.19 9.78
CA ASN A 66 -0.55 -8.58 10.09
C ASN A 66 -1.37 -9.19 11.22
N ASP A 67 -1.93 -8.34 12.10
CA ASP A 67 -2.84 -8.76 13.18
C ASP A 67 -4.26 -9.12 12.70
N GLY A 68 -4.51 -9.07 11.39
CA GLY A 68 -5.81 -9.40 10.79
C GLY A 68 -6.86 -8.32 10.97
N SER A 69 -6.52 -7.16 11.55
CA SER A 69 -7.43 -6.03 11.64
C SER A 69 -7.80 -5.49 10.24
N GLY A 70 -8.85 -4.68 10.16
CA GLY A 70 -9.37 -4.15 8.90
C GLY A 70 -8.31 -3.43 8.05
N ALA A 71 -8.47 -3.45 6.73
CA ALA A 71 -7.52 -2.81 5.82
C ALA A 71 -7.34 -1.32 6.11
N LEU A 72 -6.13 -0.83 5.86
CA LEU A 72 -5.78 0.59 5.93
C LEU A 72 -5.57 1.11 4.51
N VAL A 73 -6.09 2.29 4.22
CA VAL A 73 -5.85 3.01 2.96
C VAL A 73 -5.02 4.25 3.22
N GLY A 74 -3.98 4.42 2.41
CA GLY A 74 -3.08 5.56 2.44
C GLY A 74 -3.28 6.44 1.21
N VAL A 75 -3.35 7.76 1.43
CA VAL A 75 -3.48 8.74 0.35
C VAL A 75 -2.58 9.95 0.62
N VAL A 76 -2.22 10.68 -0.43
CA VAL A 76 -1.50 11.96 -0.32
C VAL A 76 -2.50 13.09 -0.06
N GLY A 77 -3.68 13.04 -0.71
CA GLY A 77 -4.72 14.07 -0.58
C GLY A 77 -6.07 13.49 -0.15
N ALA A 78 -6.79 14.25 0.69
CA ALA A 78 -8.08 13.80 1.25
C ALA A 78 -9.14 13.46 0.19
N LEU A 79 -9.14 14.15 -0.95
CA LEU A 79 -10.09 13.90 -2.05
C LEU A 79 -10.01 12.46 -2.58
N GLN A 80 -8.84 11.81 -2.49
CA GLN A 80 -8.69 10.41 -2.90
C GLN A 80 -9.56 9.46 -2.06
N LEU A 81 -9.84 9.81 -0.79
CA LEU A 81 -10.74 9.04 0.06
C LEU A 81 -12.20 9.15 -0.41
N ASP A 82 -12.62 10.33 -0.86
CA ASP A 82 -13.97 10.53 -1.40
C ASP A 82 -14.15 9.81 -2.73
N VAL A 83 -13.14 9.86 -3.59
CA VAL A 83 -13.08 9.09 -4.84
C VAL A 83 -13.16 7.60 -4.56
N LEU A 84 -12.38 7.10 -3.58
CA LEU A 84 -12.39 5.68 -3.23
C LEU A 84 -13.79 5.21 -2.80
N THR A 85 -14.43 5.89 -1.85
CA THR A 85 -15.77 5.49 -1.35
C THR A 85 -16.81 5.55 -2.47
N THR A 86 -16.75 6.59 -3.31
CA THR A 86 -17.67 6.74 -4.45
C THR A 86 -17.53 5.58 -5.43
N ARG A 87 -16.29 5.19 -5.78
CA ARG A 87 -16.02 4.07 -6.68
C ARG A 87 -16.40 2.73 -6.06
N LEU A 88 -16.05 2.49 -4.80
CA LEU A 88 -16.46 1.28 -4.07
C LEU A 88 -17.98 1.09 -4.09
N GLN A 89 -18.75 2.17 -3.90
CA GLN A 89 -20.20 2.12 -3.98
C GLN A 89 -20.70 1.92 -5.43
N ALA A 90 -20.20 2.71 -6.39
CA ALA A 90 -20.71 2.72 -7.77
C ALA A 90 -20.34 1.45 -8.57
N GLU A 91 -19.10 0.97 -8.43
CA GLU A 91 -18.57 -0.16 -9.22
C GLU A 91 -18.81 -1.50 -8.52
N TYR A 92 -18.81 -1.52 -7.18
CA TYR A 92 -18.83 -2.77 -6.41
C TYR A 92 -20.06 -2.92 -5.50
N GLY A 93 -20.87 -1.87 -5.31
CA GLY A 93 -22.01 -1.89 -4.38
C GLY A 93 -21.58 -2.12 -2.92
N LEU A 94 -20.42 -1.57 -2.56
CA LEU A 94 -19.84 -1.67 -1.23
C LEU A 94 -20.04 -0.36 -0.47
N ASP A 95 -20.92 -0.39 0.52
CA ASP A 95 -21.11 0.71 1.47
C ASP A 95 -20.02 0.66 2.55
N THR A 96 -19.08 1.59 2.47
CA THR A 96 -17.89 1.65 3.33
C THR A 96 -17.79 2.96 4.06
N LYS A 97 -17.16 2.93 5.25
CA LYS A 97 -16.86 4.10 6.06
C LYS A 97 -15.40 4.12 6.45
N TYR A 98 -14.93 5.28 6.86
CA TYR A 98 -13.59 5.44 7.41
C TYR A 98 -13.63 5.55 8.92
N GLU A 99 -12.66 4.91 9.56
CA GLU A 99 -12.31 5.10 10.96
C GLU A 99 -10.92 5.71 11.07
N GLN A 100 -10.69 6.43 12.17
CA GLN A 100 -9.37 6.96 12.47
C GLN A 100 -8.39 5.80 12.68
N SER A 101 -7.26 5.84 11.98
CA SER A 101 -6.17 4.92 12.25
C SER A 101 -5.49 5.31 13.56
N ARG A 102 -5.07 4.31 14.35
CA ARG A 102 -4.15 4.54 15.49
C ARG A 102 -2.74 4.92 15.04
N PHE A 103 -2.45 4.74 13.76
CA PHE A 103 -1.18 5.04 13.12
C PHE A 103 -1.29 6.33 12.33
N SER A 104 -0.24 7.14 12.38
CA SER A 104 -0.11 8.36 11.60
C SER A 104 0.98 8.26 10.53
N ILE A 105 1.86 7.27 10.61
CA ILE A 105 3.03 7.14 9.74
C ILE A 105 3.16 5.70 9.26
N CYS A 106 3.55 5.55 8.01
CA CYS A 106 3.90 4.28 7.38
C CYS A 106 5.31 4.37 6.79
N ARG A 107 6.14 3.36 7.00
CA ARG A 107 7.46 3.24 6.36
C ARG A 107 7.65 1.81 5.88
N TRP A 108 8.11 1.64 4.65
CA TRP A 108 8.58 0.33 4.19
C TRP A 108 9.84 -0.04 4.97
N VAL A 109 9.90 -1.27 5.46
CA VAL A 109 11.05 -1.76 6.21
C VAL A 109 11.83 -2.79 5.41
N SER A 110 13.15 -2.68 5.46
CA SER A 110 14.06 -3.63 4.81
C SER A 110 15.34 -3.77 5.63
N SER A 111 16.13 -4.80 5.34
CA SER A 111 17.42 -5.03 6.00
C SER A 111 18.30 -5.86 5.07
N GLN A 112 19.61 -5.64 5.13
CA GLN A 112 20.57 -6.55 4.51
C GLN A 112 20.74 -7.85 5.32
N ASP A 113 20.34 -7.84 6.59
CA ASP A 113 20.26 -9.00 7.46
C ASP A 113 18.79 -9.50 7.55
N PRO A 114 18.44 -10.63 6.90
CA PRO A 114 17.09 -11.17 6.93
C PRO A 114 16.64 -11.63 8.32
N ILE A 115 17.57 -12.03 9.19
CA ILE A 115 17.26 -12.47 10.55
C ILE A 115 16.85 -11.26 11.38
N ALA A 116 17.58 -10.14 11.25
CA ALA A 116 17.22 -8.89 11.92
C ALA A 116 15.85 -8.38 11.47
N LEU A 117 15.56 -8.40 10.16
CA LEU A 117 14.24 -8.00 9.64
C LEU A 117 13.13 -8.91 10.18
N LYS A 118 13.31 -10.22 10.11
CA LYS A 118 12.31 -11.17 10.61
C LYS A 118 12.05 -10.95 12.11
N SER A 119 13.11 -10.82 12.91
CA SER A 119 12.98 -10.56 14.34
C SER A 119 12.26 -9.24 14.63
N PHE A 120 12.50 -8.20 13.82
CA PHE A 120 11.80 -6.92 13.95
C PHE A 120 10.31 -7.08 13.64
N VAL A 121 9.97 -7.71 12.51
CA VAL A 121 8.59 -7.96 12.07
C VAL A 121 7.82 -8.77 13.12
N ASP A 122 8.41 -9.86 13.63
CA ASP A 122 7.79 -10.72 14.63
C ASP A 122 7.54 -9.96 15.96
N ALA A 123 8.49 -9.12 16.38
CA ALA A 123 8.37 -8.33 17.61
C ALA A 123 7.32 -7.21 17.51
N HIS A 124 7.06 -6.69 16.32
CA HIS A 124 6.17 -5.55 16.07
C HIS A 124 4.87 -5.94 15.38
N GLY A 125 4.43 -7.19 15.46
CA GLY A 125 3.31 -7.71 14.65
C GLY A 125 2.03 -6.86 14.65
N SER A 126 1.69 -6.19 15.75
CA SER A 126 0.51 -5.29 15.81
C SER A 126 0.71 -3.96 15.07
N SER A 127 1.96 -3.54 14.86
CA SER A 127 2.38 -2.35 14.12
C SER A 127 2.93 -2.69 12.73
N MET A 128 2.74 -3.93 12.26
CA MET A 128 3.15 -4.36 10.93
C MET A 128 1.94 -4.53 10.02
N ALA A 129 2.13 -4.17 8.76
CA ALA A 129 1.23 -4.44 7.65
C ALA A 129 2.03 -4.89 6.43
N GLU A 130 1.32 -5.41 5.44
CA GLU A 130 1.85 -5.66 4.10
C GLU A 130 1.19 -4.73 3.09
N ASP A 131 1.94 -4.22 2.13
CA ASP A 131 1.34 -3.54 0.98
C ASP A 131 0.81 -4.53 -0.08
N ILE A 132 0.33 -4.02 -1.21
CA ILE A 132 -0.27 -4.86 -2.26
C ILE A 132 0.70 -5.87 -2.88
N ASP A 133 2.01 -5.61 -2.81
CA ASP A 133 3.06 -6.48 -3.33
C ASP A 133 3.64 -7.41 -2.24
N GLY A 134 3.11 -7.36 -1.02
CA GLY A 134 3.60 -8.12 0.12
C GLY A 134 4.84 -7.52 0.78
N ALA A 135 5.21 -6.27 0.47
CA ALA A 135 6.34 -5.64 1.14
C ALA A 135 5.96 -5.27 2.58
N PRO A 136 6.83 -5.53 3.57
CA PRO A 136 6.54 -5.23 4.96
C PRO A 136 6.58 -3.72 5.21
N VAL A 137 5.53 -3.23 5.87
CA VAL A 137 5.33 -1.82 6.22
C VAL A 137 5.18 -1.70 7.73
N PHE A 138 6.07 -0.92 8.32
CA PHE A 138 5.97 -0.53 9.72
C PHE A 138 5.05 0.67 9.88
N MET A 139 4.17 0.59 10.87
CA MET A 139 3.11 1.55 11.14
C MET A 139 3.33 2.19 12.51
N ALA A 140 3.66 3.48 12.52
CA ALA A 140 3.95 4.22 13.74
C ALA A 140 2.79 5.17 14.11
N SER A 141 2.57 5.36 15.41
CA SER A 141 1.58 6.31 15.93
C SER A 141 2.07 7.76 15.92
N SER A 142 3.40 7.97 15.80
CA SER A 142 4.03 9.29 15.75
C SER A 142 5.46 9.21 15.19
N GLU A 143 6.02 10.37 14.82
CA GLU A 143 7.44 10.48 14.42
C GLU A 143 8.39 10.07 15.56
N PHE A 144 8.00 10.30 16.81
CA PHE A 144 8.80 9.90 17.95
C PHE A 144 8.91 8.38 18.07
N SER A 145 7.80 7.66 17.93
CA SER A 145 7.82 6.19 17.98
C SER A 145 8.63 5.61 16.82
N LEU A 146 8.49 6.17 15.60
CA LEU A 146 9.31 5.75 14.46
C LEU A 146 10.81 5.87 14.76
N ARG A 147 11.25 7.03 15.26
CA ARG A 147 12.67 7.25 15.60
C ARG A 147 13.15 6.31 16.70
N TYR A 148 12.34 6.11 17.73
CA TYR A 148 12.66 5.22 18.85
C TYR A 148 12.94 3.79 18.40
N ASP A 149 12.13 3.27 17.46
CA ASP A 149 12.32 1.93 16.88
C ASP A 149 13.51 1.89 15.92
N ALA A 150 13.68 2.92 15.08
CA ALA A 150 14.84 3.00 14.18
C ALA A 150 16.18 3.01 14.93
N GLU A 151 16.27 3.71 16.06
CA GLU A 151 17.48 3.74 16.91
C GLU A 151 17.81 2.38 17.54
N ARG A 152 16.79 1.58 17.88
CA ARG A 152 16.96 0.25 18.50
C ARG A 152 17.24 -0.85 17.49
N HIS A 153 16.84 -0.64 16.25
CA HIS A 153 16.97 -1.60 15.17
C HIS A 153 17.81 -1.00 14.03
N PRO A 154 19.10 -0.68 14.27
CA PRO A 154 19.94 0.01 13.27
C PRO A 154 20.21 -0.81 12.01
N ALA A 155 19.98 -2.13 12.06
CA ALA A 155 20.05 -3.01 10.87
C ALA A 155 18.81 -2.89 9.97
N VAL A 156 17.70 -2.34 10.48
CA VAL A 156 16.44 -2.17 9.74
C VAL A 156 16.38 -0.75 9.19
N VAL A 157 16.20 -0.65 7.87
CA VAL A 157 16.00 0.60 7.15
C VAL A 157 14.52 0.89 7.07
N PHE A 158 14.12 2.12 7.43
CA PHE A 158 12.75 2.61 7.35
C PHE A 158 12.67 3.65 6.23
N SER A 159 12.00 3.31 5.14
CA SER A 159 11.92 4.16 3.94
C SER A 159 10.53 4.78 3.78
N ASP A 160 10.49 6.05 3.40
CA ASP A 160 9.30 6.77 2.95
C ASP A 160 9.06 6.63 1.44
N VAL A 161 9.96 5.97 0.72
CA VAL A 161 9.83 5.68 -0.71
C VAL A 161 10.08 4.19 -0.96
N LYS A 162 9.22 3.58 -1.77
CA LYS A 162 9.42 2.24 -2.33
C LYS A 162 9.59 2.35 -3.84
N ASP A 163 10.78 2.00 -4.30
CA ASP A 163 11.09 1.91 -5.72
C ASP A 163 10.57 0.60 -6.30
N TYR A 164 9.97 0.69 -7.49
CA TYR A 164 9.59 -0.46 -8.31
C TYR A 164 10.66 -0.69 -9.37
N GLN A 165 11.85 -1.11 -8.96
CA GLN A 165 12.79 -1.71 -9.89
C GLN A 165 12.26 -3.11 -10.20
N ARG A 166 11.51 -3.28 -11.29
CA ARG A 166 11.32 -4.61 -11.86
C ARG A 166 12.71 -5.07 -12.31
N ASP A 167 13.32 -6.00 -11.57
CA ASP A 167 14.52 -6.71 -11.99
C ASP A 167 14.17 -7.55 -13.23
N GLY A 168 14.16 -6.89 -14.38
CA GLY A 168 14.14 -7.49 -15.70
C GLY A 168 15.51 -7.41 -16.32
N ALA A 169 16.50 -8.14 -15.79
CA ALA A 169 17.70 -8.56 -16.51
C ALA A 169 18.55 -9.51 -15.65
N GLY A 170 18.50 -10.81 -15.94
CA GLY A 170 19.40 -11.77 -15.30
C GLY A 170 19.04 -13.25 -15.43
N LYS A 171 18.58 -13.70 -16.59
CA LYS A 171 18.79 -15.11 -16.97
C LYS A 171 19.98 -15.14 -17.93
N GLY A 172 21.16 -15.41 -17.37
CA GLY A 172 22.34 -15.89 -18.08
C GLY A 172 22.57 -17.35 -17.69
#